data_AF-A0AAV0IEF5-F1
#
_entry.id   AF-A0AAV0IEF5-F1
#
_cell.length_a   1.000
_cell.length_b   1.000
_cell.length_c   1.000
_cell.angle_alpha   90.00
_cell.angle_beta   90.00
_cell.angle_gamma   90.00
#
_symmetry.space_group_name_H-M   'P 1'
#
loop_
_entity.id
_entity.type
_entity.pdbx_description
1 polymer ?
#
loop_
_entity_poly.entity_id
_entity_poly.type
_entity_poly.pdbx_seq_one_letter_code
_entity_poly.pdbx_strand_id
1 'polypeptide(L)'
;MLAGPQVTINRPAWISSTGGGHRSSARSPHLQRRVTPSAIAAPPKHSTPPAKAEIFRSLEGWAADNVLPLLKPVEKCWQPQDFLPDPTLPAAEFADEVRLLRERTAELPDEYFVVLVGDMVTEDALPTYETMLNRTDGIRDETGSSPSPWAVWNRAWTAEENRHGDLLRTFLYLSGRVDMVMVERTVQYLIGAGMVKLRHSPYSPSFSAPFGPNQHACLEQH
;
A
#
# COMPACT_ATOMS: atom_id res chain seq x y z
N MET A 1 -15.18 -15.82 -21.89
CA MET A 1 -14.81 -16.63 -20.70
C MET A 1 -13.32 -16.49 -20.50
N LEU A 2 -12.88 -15.53 -19.69
CA LEU A 2 -11.46 -15.30 -19.39
C LEU A 2 -11.22 -15.75 -17.95
N ALA A 3 -10.40 -16.79 -17.80
CA ALA A 3 -9.98 -17.33 -16.52
C ALA A 3 -9.00 -16.36 -15.84
N GLY A 4 -9.35 -15.87 -14.66
CA GLY A 4 -8.43 -15.14 -13.78
C GLY A 4 -7.38 -16.09 -13.17
N PRO A 5 -6.24 -15.55 -12.73
CA PRO A 5 -5.20 -16.35 -12.09
C PRO A 5 -5.73 -16.92 -10.76
N GLN A 6 -5.65 -18.25 -10.63
CA GLN A 6 -6.03 -18.98 -9.43
C GLN A 6 -4.97 -18.72 -8.35
N VAL A 7 -5.40 -18.15 -7.22
CA VAL A 7 -4.61 -18.07 -6.00
C VAL A 7 -4.64 -19.46 -5.36
N THR A 8 -3.52 -20.18 -5.42
CA THR A 8 -3.38 -21.48 -4.75
C THR A 8 -3.06 -21.27 -3.27
N ILE A 9 -3.96 -21.74 -2.41
CA ILE A 9 -3.80 -21.76 -0.95
C ILE A 9 -3.07 -23.06 -0.57
N ASN A 10 -1.87 -22.95 -0.01
CA ASN A 10 -1.05 -24.10 0.36
C ASN A 10 -1.55 -24.75 1.65
N ARG A 11 -1.92 -26.03 1.59
CA ARG A 11 -2.04 -26.91 2.77
C ARG A 11 -0.70 -27.65 2.98
N PRO A 12 -0.14 -27.74 4.20
CA PRO A 12 1.13 -28.43 4.40
C PRO A 12 0.90 -29.94 4.62
N ALA A 13 1.66 -30.77 3.91
CA ALA A 13 1.87 -32.17 4.24
C ALA A 13 3.38 -32.46 4.25
N TRP A 14 3.89 -32.85 5.41
CA TRP A 14 5.26 -33.35 5.59
C TRP A 14 5.30 -34.87 5.34
N ILE A 15 6.36 -35.38 4.68
CA ILE A 15 7.18 -36.59 4.99
C ILE A 15 7.98 -37.10 3.75
N SER A 16 9.30 -36.93 3.87
CA SER A 16 10.49 -37.74 3.48
C SER A 16 10.72 -38.41 2.09
N SER A 17 11.91 -38.07 1.56
CA SER A 17 13.07 -38.92 1.16
C SER A 17 13.29 -39.39 -0.30
N THR A 18 14.47 -38.95 -0.79
CA THR A 18 15.50 -39.63 -1.64
C THR A 18 15.26 -39.91 -3.12
N GLY A 19 16.24 -39.49 -3.95
CA GLY A 19 16.49 -40.05 -5.28
C GLY A 19 17.16 -39.07 -6.25
N GLY A 20 18.48 -39.14 -6.41
CA GLY A 20 19.24 -38.32 -7.37
C GLY A 20 19.07 -38.74 -8.83
N GLY A 21 19.33 -37.80 -9.74
CA GLY A 21 19.39 -38.05 -11.18
C GLY A 21 19.76 -36.80 -11.98
N HIS A 22 21.03 -36.69 -12.38
CA HIS A 22 21.51 -35.72 -13.36
C HIS A 22 20.90 -35.98 -14.74
N ARG A 23 20.37 -34.94 -15.41
CA ARG A 23 20.42 -34.84 -16.88
C ARG A 23 20.25 -33.40 -17.40
N SER A 24 21.31 -32.94 -18.04
CA SER A 24 21.38 -32.15 -19.28
C SER A 24 20.51 -30.90 -19.46
N SER A 25 21.20 -29.75 -19.34
CA SER A 25 20.78 -28.43 -19.81
C SER A 25 20.52 -28.41 -21.32
N ALA A 26 19.26 -28.26 -21.72
CA ALA A 26 18.86 -27.75 -23.03
C ALA A 26 18.42 -26.29 -22.87
N ARG A 27 19.20 -25.35 -23.41
CA ARG A 27 18.84 -23.93 -23.45
C ARG A 27 17.63 -23.75 -24.38
N SER A 28 16.47 -23.46 -23.80
CA SER A 28 15.31 -22.97 -24.55
C SER A 28 15.51 -21.48 -24.86
N PRO A 29 15.26 -21.01 -26.10
CA PRO A 29 15.33 -19.59 -26.40
C PRO A 29 14.16 -18.90 -25.70
N HIS A 30 14.49 -18.02 -24.75
CA HIS A 30 13.52 -17.16 -24.10
C HIS A 30 12.84 -16.28 -25.17
N LEU A 31 11.62 -16.65 -25.56
CA LEU A 31 10.68 -15.69 -26.13
C LEU A 31 10.36 -14.70 -25.02
N GLN A 32 11.12 -13.61 -24.94
CA GLN A 32 10.70 -12.43 -24.20
C GLN A 32 9.43 -11.93 -24.87
N ARG A 33 8.28 -12.33 -24.31
CA ARG A 33 6.98 -11.75 -24.70
C ARG A 33 7.05 -10.28 -24.34
N ARG A 34 7.38 -9.45 -25.33
CA ARG A 34 7.38 -8.00 -25.23
C ARG A 34 5.97 -7.60 -24.80
N VAL A 35 5.81 -7.18 -23.55
CA VAL A 35 4.59 -6.53 -23.10
C VAL A 35 4.56 -5.20 -23.85
N THR A 36 3.79 -5.13 -24.92
CA THR A 36 3.47 -3.86 -25.56
C THR A 36 2.67 -3.06 -24.54
N PRO A 37 3.12 -1.85 -24.15
CA PRO A 37 2.27 -0.96 -23.37
C PRO A 37 0.99 -0.75 -24.17
N SER A 38 -0.15 -1.10 -23.58
CA SER A 38 -1.44 -0.62 -24.10
C SER A 38 -1.32 0.90 -24.21
N ALA A 39 -1.64 1.45 -25.38
CA ALA A 39 -1.53 2.88 -25.67
C ALA A 39 -2.55 3.65 -24.82
N ILE A 40 -2.24 3.86 -23.55
CA ILE A 40 -2.88 4.86 -22.71
C ILE A 40 -2.22 6.18 -23.11
N ALA A 41 -2.99 7.06 -23.75
CA ALA A 41 -2.53 8.37 -24.18
C ALA A 41 -1.78 9.08 -23.03
N ALA A 42 -0.62 9.65 -23.34
CA ALA A 42 0.18 10.38 -22.37
C ALA A 42 -0.66 11.49 -21.71
N PRO A 43 -0.75 11.55 -20.37
CA PRO A 43 -1.49 12.61 -19.71
C PRO A 43 -0.81 13.95 -20.00
N PRO A 44 -1.58 15.04 -20.25
CA PRO A 44 -1.02 16.36 -20.49
C PRO A 44 -0.15 16.77 -19.30
N LYS A 45 1.04 17.35 -19.58
CA LYS A 45 2.10 17.59 -18.58
C LYS A 45 1.72 18.61 -17.50
N HIS A 46 0.75 19.49 -17.76
CA HIS A 46 0.13 20.39 -16.78
C HIS A 46 -1.32 20.64 -17.21
N SER A 47 -2.29 20.08 -16.50
CA SER A 47 -3.71 20.33 -16.79
C SER A 47 -4.26 21.57 -16.11
N THR A 48 -3.50 22.17 -15.20
CA THR A 48 -3.95 23.27 -14.34
C THR A 48 -3.36 24.59 -14.85
N PRO A 49 -4.19 25.56 -15.29
CA PRO A 49 -3.70 26.90 -15.62
C PRO A 49 -2.94 27.51 -14.43
N PRO A 50 -1.83 28.25 -14.65
CA PRO A 50 -1.02 28.82 -13.56
C PRO A 50 -1.84 29.61 -12.52
N ALA A 51 -2.86 30.33 -12.97
CA ALA A 51 -3.80 31.06 -12.11
C ALA A 51 -4.53 30.19 -11.08
N LYS A 52 -4.71 28.89 -11.34
CA LYS A 52 -5.34 27.95 -10.40
C LYS A 52 -4.36 27.38 -9.38
N ALA A 53 -3.06 27.30 -9.69
CA ALA A 53 -2.05 26.91 -8.70
C ALA A 53 -1.84 28.00 -7.65
N GLU A 54 -2.00 29.28 -8.05
CA GLU A 54 -1.93 30.44 -7.15
C GLU A 54 -3.02 30.43 -6.08
N ILE A 55 -4.18 29.82 -6.35
CA ILE A 55 -5.25 29.63 -5.36
C ILE A 55 -4.73 28.81 -4.18
N PHE A 56 -4.06 27.67 -4.43
CA PHE A 56 -3.53 26.83 -3.34
C PHE A 56 -2.45 27.52 -2.52
N ARG A 57 -1.63 28.34 -3.17
CA ARG A 57 -0.68 29.21 -2.47
C ARG A 57 -1.40 30.21 -1.57
N SER A 58 -2.47 30.85 -2.05
CA SER A 58 -3.28 31.78 -1.22
C SER A 58 -3.99 31.10 -0.05
N LEU A 59 -4.22 29.78 -0.14
CA LEU A 59 -4.88 28.97 0.90
C LEU A 59 -3.91 28.38 1.93
N GLU A 60 -2.60 28.61 1.85
CA GLU A 60 -1.65 28.03 2.80
C GLU A 60 -1.96 28.41 4.26
N GLY A 61 -2.31 29.67 4.53
CA GLY A 61 -2.72 30.10 5.88
C GLY A 61 -3.98 29.36 6.35
N TRP A 62 -4.97 29.21 5.49
CA TRP A 62 -6.17 28.44 5.80
C TRP A 62 -5.86 26.96 6.07
N ALA A 63 -4.98 26.35 5.26
CA ALA A 63 -4.58 24.95 5.42
C ALA A 63 -3.81 24.73 6.74
N ALA A 64 -2.96 25.68 7.13
CA ALA A 64 -2.27 25.64 8.41
C ALA A 64 -3.27 25.63 9.59
N ASP A 65 -4.33 26.44 9.50
CA ASP A 65 -5.29 26.60 10.58
C ASP A 65 -6.42 25.56 10.59
N ASN A 66 -6.72 24.91 9.45
CA ASN A 66 -7.92 24.07 9.30
C ASN A 66 -7.64 22.65 8.80
N VAL A 67 -6.51 22.40 8.14
CA VAL A 67 -6.15 21.07 7.60
C VAL A 67 -5.12 20.41 8.49
N LEU A 68 -4.00 21.09 8.78
CA LEU A 68 -2.95 20.52 9.64
C LEU A 68 -3.43 20.08 11.03
N PRO A 69 -4.40 20.75 11.69
CA PRO A 69 -4.89 20.30 12.99
C PRO A 69 -5.68 18.98 12.95
N LEU A 70 -6.06 18.48 11.76
CA LEU A 70 -6.67 17.17 11.61
C LEU A 70 -5.64 16.03 11.71
N LEU A 71 -4.34 16.33 11.53
CA LEU A 71 -3.27 15.34 11.73
C LEU A 71 -3.12 15.04 13.20
N LYS A 72 -2.93 13.76 13.52
CA LYS A 72 -2.71 13.36 14.90
C LYS A 72 -1.22 13.50 15.23
N PRO A 73 -0.85 14.09 16.39
CA PRO A 73 0.54 14.07 16.84
C PRO A 73 1.04 12.63 16.95
N VAL A 74 2.27 12.37 16.50
CA VAL A 74 2.87 11.02 16.43
C VAL A 74 2.80 10.30 17.77
N GLU A 75 3.03 11.02 18.87
CA GLU A 75 3.00 10.52 20.25
C GLU A 75 1.61 10.07 20.70
N LYS A 76 0.57 10.43 19.95
CA LYS A 76 -0.83 10.01 20.18
C LYS A 76 -1.33 9.04 19.11
N CYS A 77 -0.54 8.77 18.07
CA CYS A 77 -0.88 7.79 17.04
C CYS A 77 -0.70 6.39 17.59
N TRP A 78 -1.63 5.50 17.24
CA TRP A 78 -1.40 4.07 17.38
C TRP A 78 -0.24 3.66 16.47
N GLN A 79 0.49 2.62 16.85
CA GLN A 79 1.55 2.01 16.06
C GLN A 79 1.19 0.55 15.74
N PRO A 80 1.68 -0.02 14.63
CA PRO A 80 1.39 -1.42 14.28
C PRO A 80 1.65 -2.40 15.43
N GLN A 81 2.70 -2.15 16.23
CA GLN A 81 3.07 -2.98 17.36
C GLN A 81 2.01 -3.02 18.48
N ASP A 82 1.12 -2.03 18.58
CA ASP A 82 0.02 -2.01 19.56
C ASP A 82 -1.00 -3.15 19.31
N PHE A 83 -0.99 -3.74 18.10
CA PHE A 83 -1.95 -4.76 17.65
C PHE A 83 -1.29 -6.08 17.23
N LEU A 84 0.03 -6.18 17.32
CA LEU A 84 0.81 -7.35 16.89
C LEU A 84 1.45 -8.04 18.10
N PRO A 85 1.72 -9.36 18.01
CA PRO A 85 2.51 -10.05 19.04
C PRO A 85 3.81 -9.31 19.35
N ASP A 86 4.15 -9.19 20.63
CA ASP A 86 5.31 -8.40 21.10
C ASP A 86 6.60 -9.24 20.99
N PRO A 87 7.51 -8.92 20.04
CA PRO A 87 8.73 -9.68 19.84
C PRO A 87 9.78 -9.44 20.94
N THR A 88 9.55 -8.49 21.86
CA THR A 88 10.47 -8.19 22.97
C THR A 88 10.25 -9.11 24.18
N LEU A 89 9.11 -9.82 24.23
CA LEU A 89 8.81 -10.82 25.24
C LEU A 89 9.76 -12.03 25.17
N PRO A 90 9.87 -12.82 26.25
CA PRO A 90 10.55 -14.11 26.20
C PRO A 90 10.00 -14.98 25.06
N ALA A 91 10.89 -15.72 24.40
CA ALA A 91 10.55 -16.45 23.17
C ALA A 91 9.32 -17.38 23.29
N ALA A 92 9.10 -17.98 24.46
CA ALA A 92 7.94 -18.81 24.72
C ALA A 92 6.62 -18.00 24.71
N GLU A 93 6.63 -16.82 25.33
CA GLU A 93 5.46 -15.94 25.42
C GLU A 93 5.12 -15.34 24.05
N PHE A 94 6.12 -14.84 23.31
CA PHE A 94 5.93 -14.40 21.93
C PHE A 94 5.37 -15.52 21.03
N ALA A 95 5.92 -16.74 21.16
CA ALA A 95 5.43 -17.89 20.39
C ALA A 95 3.97 -18.22 20.75
N ASP A 96 3.57 -18.08 22.01
CA ASP A 96 2.19 -18.26 22.44
C ASP A 96 1.26 -17.18 21.85
N GLU A 97 1.67 -15.91 21.82
CA GLU A 97 0.89 -14.84 21.19
C GLU A 97 0.69 -15.08 19.68
N VAL A 98 1.74 -15.49 18.98
CA VAL A 98 1.67 -15.88 17.55
C VAL A 98 0.75 -17.09 17.36
N ARG A 99 0.84 -18.11 18.23
CA ARG A 99 -0.04 -19.29 18.18
C ARG A 99 -1.52 -18.87 18.35
N LEU A 100 -1.82 -18.03 19.34
CA LEU A 100 -3.18 -17.54 19.58
C LEU A 100 -3.72 -16.73 18.40
N LEU A 101 -2.90 -15.91 17.74
CA LEU A 101 -3.28 -15.21 16.50
C LEU A 101 -3.66 -16.20 15.40
N ARG A 102 -2.87 -17.26 15.21
CA ARG A 102 -3.12 -18.30 14.20
C ARG A 102 -4.37 -19.12 14.50
N GLU A 103 -4.63 -19.42 15.76
CA GLU A 103 -5.85 -20.10 16.19
C GLU A 103 -7.10 -19.26 15.87
N ARG A 104 -7.08 -17.96 16.18
CA ARG A 104 -8.20 -17.05 15.86
C ARG A 104 -8.45 -16.92 14.35
N THR A 105 -7.38 -17.02 13.55
CA THR A 105 -7.47 -16.91 12.10
C THR A 105 -7.74 -18.24 11.39
N ALA A 106 -7.73 -19.37 12.10
CA ALA A 106 -7.92 -20.71 11.54
C ALA A 106 -9.34 -20.93 10.99
N GLU A 107 -10.35 -20.34 11.63
CA GLU A 107 -11.77 -20.50 11.26
C GLU A 107 -12.26 -19.39 10.30
N LEU A 108 -11.42 -18.40 9.97
CA LEU A 108 -11.79 -17.37 9.02
C LEU A 108 -11.83 -17.94 7.58
N PRO A 109 -12.85 -17.57 6.78
CA PRO A 109 -13.02 -18.06 5.42
C PRO A 109 -11.95 -17.46 4.49
N ASP A 110 -11.60 -18.20 3.44
CA ASP A 110 -10.55 -17.76 2.50
C ASP A 110 -10.97 -16.51 1.72
N GLU A 111 -12.27 -16.33 1.46
CA GLU A 111 -12.83 -15.13 0.85
C GLU A 111 -12.49 -13.85 1.65
N TYR A 112 -12.44 -13.96 2.99
CA TYR A 112 -12.03 -12.85 3.85
C TYR A 112 -10.56 -12.49 3.61
N PHE A 113 -9.69 -13.50 3.51
CA PHE A 113 -8.26 -13.28 3.24
C PHE A 113 -8.01 -12.74 1.83
N VAL A 114 -8.81 -13.11 0.84
CA VAL A 114 -8.70 -12.55 -0.52
C VAL A 114 -8.95 -11.04 -0.51
N VAL A 115 -9.99 -10.59 0.19
CA VAL A 115 -10.29 -9.15 0.32
C VAL A 115 -9.20 -8.45 1.15
N LEU A 116 -8.82 -9.02 2.29
CA LEU A 116 -7.81 -8.43 3.17
C LEU A 116 -6.42 -8.32 2.51
N VAL A 117 -6.05 -9.30 1.66
CA VAL A 117 -4.85 -9.22 0.83
C VAL A 117 -4.98 -8.11 -0.20
N GLY A 118 -6.16 -7.95 -0.81
CA GLY A 118 -6.44 -6.83 -1.72
C GLY A 118 -6.22 -5.48 -1.05
N ASP A 119 -6.80 -5.29 0.14
CA ASP A 119 -6.65 -4.08 0.94
C ASP A 119 -5.18 -3.83 1.28
N MET A 120 -4.48 -4.84 1.81
CA MET A 120 -3.06 -4.71 2.14
C MET A 120 -2.22 -4.33 0.92
N VAL A 121 -2.40 -5.01 -0.22
CA VAL A 121 -1.68 -4.69 -1.46
C VAL A 121 -1.94 -3.25 -1.91
N THR A 122 -3.15 -2.73 -1.71
CA THR A 122 -3.45 -1.32 -2.02
C THR A 122 -2.82 -0.34 -1.04
N GLU A 123 -2.78 -0.64 0.26
CA GLU A 123 -2.09 0.20 1.26
C GLU A 123 -0.57 0.23 1.02
N ASP A 124 0.01 -0.91 0.66
CA ASP A 124 1.46 -1.05 0.45
C ASP A 124 1.96 -0.41 -0.87
N ALA A 125 1.02 -0.01 -1.74
CA ALA A 125 1.31 0.78 -2.94
C ALA A 125 1.53 2.28 -2.64
N LEU A 126 1.69 2.67 -1.36
CA LEU A 126 1.86 4.03 -0.85
C LEU A 126 2.83 4.93 -1.64
N PRO A 127 4.02 4.46 -2.11
CA PRO A 127 4.90 5.29 -2.92
C PRO A 127 4.24 5.84 -4.20
N THR A 128 3.25 5.12 -4.73
CA THR A 128 2.46 5.56 -5.89
C THR A 128 1.56 6.74 -5.52
N TYR A 129 0.89 6.69 -4.36
CA TYR A 129 -0.01 7.76 -3.90
C TYR A 129 0.77 9.02 -3.52
N GLU A 130 1.87 8.89 -2.79
CA GLU A 130 2.74 10.01 -2.46
C GLU A 130 3.28 10.69 -3.74
N THR A 131 3.72 9.90 -4.72
CA THR A 131 4.15 10.42 -6.03
C THR A 131 3.01 11.16 -6.74
N MET A 132 1.76 10.70 -6.63
CA MET A 132 0.62 11.39 -7.22
C MET A 132 0.33 12.73 -6.53
N LEU A 133 0.40 12.80 -5.19
CA LEU A 133 0.28 14.06 -4.44
C LEU A 133 1.39 15.05 -4.83
N ASN A 134 2.64 14.58 -4.89
CA ASN A 134 3.79 15.39 -5.27
C ASN A 134 3.86 15.76 -6.76
N ARG A 135 2.91 15.28 -7.57
CA ARG A 135 2.71 15.73 -8.97
C ARG A 135 1.55 16.71 -9.11
N THR A 136 0.85 17.06 -8.02
CA THR A 136 -0.30 17.96 -8.06
C THR A 136 0.14 19.41 -7.95
N ASP A 137 -0.19 20.20 -8.98
CA ASP A 137 0.21 21.61 -9.05
C ASP A 137 -0.40 22.40 -7.87
N GLY A 138 0.43 23.19 -7.17
CA GLY A 138 0.02 24.04 -6.06
C GLY A 138 0.13 23.42 -4.66
N ILE A 139 0.21 22.09 -4.55
CA ILE A 139 0.31 21.39 -3.25
C ILE A 139 1.50 20.43 -3.14
N ARG A 140 2.26 20.24 -4.23
CA ARG A 140 3.42 19.35 -4.26
C ARG A 140 4.54 19.80 -3.31
N ASP A 141 5.29 18.84 -2.79
CA ASP A 141 6.54 19.12 -2.09
C ASP A 141 7.68 19.33 -3.12
N GLU A 142 8.21 20.55 -3.19
CA GLU A 142 9.27 20.92 -4.14
C GLU A 142 10.66 20.42 -3.75
N THR A 143 10.89 20.12 -2.46
CA THR A 143 12.22 19.81 -1.92
C THR A 143 12.29 18.47 -1.20
N GLY A 144 11.15 17.83 -0.96
CA GLY A 144 11.02 16.69 -0.04
C GLY A 144 11.01 17.09 1.44
N SER A 145 11.05 18.40 1.72
CA SER A 145 11.09 18.98 3.06
C SER A 145 10.52 20.39 3.10
N SER A 146 9.71 20.77 2.11
CA SER A 146 9.16 22.12 2.00
C SER A 146 8.35 22.47 3.27
N PRO A 147 8.48 23.70 3.79
CA PRO A 147 7.73 24.15 4.96
C PRO A 147 6.28 24.53 4.62
N SER A 148 5.88 24.51 3.34
CA SER A 148 4.49 24.78 2.95
C SER A 148 3.52 23.84 3.70
N PRO A 149 2.41 24.35 4.25
CA PRO A 149 1.41 23.52 4.94
C PRO A 149 0.93 22.33 4.10
N TRP A 150 0.82 22.48 2.78
CA TRP A 150 0.47 21.38 1.88
C TRP A 150 1.53 20.28 1.83
N ALA A 151 2.80 20.66 1.79
CA ALA A 151 3.91 19.70 1.82
C ALA A 151 4.03 19.02 3.18
N VAL A 152 3.84 19.77 4.28
CA VAL A 152 3.78 19.20 5.64
C VAL A 152 2.65 18.18 5.75
N TRP A 153 1.46 18.52 5.25
CA TRP A 153 0.33 17.59 5.20
C TRP A 153 0.66 16.33 4.39
N ASN A 154 1.18 16.47 3.17
CA ASN A 154 1.51 15.30 2.33
C ASN A 154 2.45 14.32 3.03
N ARG A 155 3.51 14.83 3.67
CA ARG A 155 4.48 13.99 4.40
C ARG A 155 3.85 13.36 5.64
N ALA A 156 3.09 14.13 6.42
CA ALA A 156 2.44 13.63 7.63
C ALA A 156 1.36 12.58 7.31
N TRP A 157 0.50 12.83 6.33
CA TRP A 157 -0.48 11.86 5.83
C TRP A 157 0.23 10.58 5.34
N THR A 158 1.30 10.71 4.57
CA THR A 158 2.08 9.54 4.09
C THR A 158 2.64 8.74 5.27
N ALA A 159 3.17 9.42 6.30
CA ALA A 159 3.64 8.76 7.52
C ALA A 159 2.50 8.07 8.29
N GLU A 160 1.30 8.66 8.31
CA GLU A 160 0.13 8.04 8.91
C GLU A 160 -0.31 6.78 8.13
N GLU A 161 -0.43 6.85 6.80
CA GLU A 161 -0.85 5.73 5.94
C GLU A 161 0.15 4.57 5.92
N ASN A 162 1.46 4.85 6.07
CA ASN A 162 2.48 3.79 6.10
C ASN A 162 2.19 2.72 7.16
N ARG A 163 1.62 3.14 8.30
CA ARG A 163 1.28 2.23 9.41
C ARG A 163 0.18 1.24 9.04
N HIS A 164 -0.71 1.58 8.10
CA HIS A 164 -1.79 0.69 7.65
C HIS A 164 -1.21 -0.53 6.93
N GLY A 165 -0.31 -0.28 5.97
CA GLY A 165 0.42 -1.34 5.25
C GLY A 165 1.24 -2.22 6.19
N ASP A 166 2.04 -1.61 7.07
CA ASP A 166 2.90 -2.33 8.03
C ASP A 166 2.09 -3.29 8.94
N LEU A 167 0.96 -2.83 9.48
CA LEU A 167 0.09 -3.64 10.32
C LEU A 167 -0.50 -4.82 9.55
N LEU A 168 -1.14 -4.54 8.41
CA LEU A 168 -1.82 -5.57 7.61
C LEU A 168 -0.82 -6.60 7.05
N ARG A 169 0.33 -6.15 6.57
CA ARG A 169 1.41 -7.00 6.06
C ARG A 169 1.90 -7.96 7.14
N THR A 170 2.19 -7.45 8.33
CA THR A 170 2.69 -8.27 9.43
C THR A 170 1.63 -9.23 9.95
N PHE A 171 0.37 -8.78 10.04
CA PHE A 171 -0.76 -9.64 10.40
C PHE A 171 -0.92 -10.81 9.41
N LEU A 172 -0.92 -10.53 8.10
CA LEU A 172 -1.01 -11.55 7.06
C LEU A 172 0.17 -12.53 7.11
N TYR A 173 1.39 -12.02 7.29
CA TYR A 173 2.58 -12.84 7.47
C TYR A 173 2.45 -13.79 8.67
N LEU A 174 2.07 -13.29 9.85
CA LEU A 174 1.95 -14.09 11.07
C LEU A 174 0.76 -15.06 11.05
N SER A 175 -0.32 -14.73 10.34
CA SER A 175 -1.49 -15.61 10.19
C SER A 175 -1.12 -16.96 9.57
N GLY A 176 -0.13 -16.96 8.66
CA GLY A 176 0.25 -18.13 7.87
C GLY A 176 -0.87 -18.66 6.98
N ARG A 177 -1.87 -17.83 6.65
CA ARG A 177 -3.02 -18.18 5.80
C ARG A 177 -2.86 -17.85 4.33
N VAL A 178 -1.81 -17.09 3.97
CA VAL A 178 -1.60 -16.56 2.62
C VAL A 178 -0.19 -16.86 2.11
N ASP A 179 -0.03 -16.93 0.79
CA ASP A 179 1.28 -17.03 0.14
C ASP A 179 1.91 -15.65 0.01
N MET A 180 2.76 -15.30 0.99
CA MET A 180 3.42 -14.00 1.03
C MET A 180 4.31 -13.73 -0.19
N VAL A 181 4.90 -14.76 -0.82
CA VAL A 181 5.72 -14.58 -2.03
C VAL A 181 4.86 -14.05 -3.18
N MET A 182 3.64 -14.57 -3.32
CA MET A 182 2.71 -14.10 -4.35
C MET A 182 2.18 -12.70 -4.04
N VAL A 183 1.91 -12.40 -2.78
CA VAL A 183 1.49 -11.07 -2.32
C VAL A 183 2.58 -10.02 -2.59
N GLU A 184 3.82 -10.28 -2.19
CA GLU A 184 4.96 -9.38 -2.39
C GLU A 184 5.27 -9.15 -3.88
N ARG A 185 5.19 -10.20 -4.71
CA ARG A 185 5.27 -10.05 -6.17
C ARG A 185 4.15 -9.16 -6.72
N THR A 186 2.94 -9.30 -6.19
CA THR A 186 1.80 -8.48 -6.60
C THR A 186 2.01 -7.01 -6.26
N VAL A 187 2.50 -6.71 -5.05
CA VAL A 187 2.90 -5.34 -4.67
C VAL A 187 3.98 -4.80 -5.62
N GLN A 188 5.02 -5.60 -5.89
CA GLN A 188 6.10 -5.20 -6.81
C GLN A 188 5.58 -4.89 -8.21
N TYR A 189 4.68 -5.73 -8.75
CA TYR A 189 4.03 -5.47 -10.04
C TYR A 189 3.16 -4.22 -10.01
N LEU A 190 2.40 -4.00 -8.93
CA LEU A 190 1.50 -2.87 -8.79
C LEU A 190 2.28 -1.54 -8.75
N ILE A 191 3.29 -1.44 -7.89
CA ILE A 191 4.16 -0.26 -7.80
C ILE A 191 4.89 -0.03 -9.13
N GLY A 192 5.42 -1.09 -9.74
CA GLY A 192 6.11 -1.00 -11.04
C GLY A 192 5.20 -0.58 -12.20
N ALA A 193 3.91 -0.96 -12.15
CA ALA A 193 2.91 -0.52 -13.12
C ALA A 193 2.46 0.93 -12.89
N GLY A 194 2.45 1.37 -11.62
CA GLY A 194 1.95 2.68 -11.20
C GLY A 194 0.45 2.85 -11.46
N MET A 195 -0.05 4.07 -11.21
CA MET A 195 -1.45 4.42 -11.43
C MET A 195 -1.56 5.68 -12.29
N VAL A 196 -2.34 5.63 -13.38
CA VAL A 196 -2.45 6.72 -14.38
C VAL A 196 -3.65 7.65 -14.08
N LYS A 197 -4.43 7.39 -13.03
CA LYS A 197 -5.77 7.99 -12.89
C LYS A 197 -5.83 9.40 -12.29
N LEU A 198 -4.74 10.02 -11.82
CA LEU A 198 -4.78 11.44 -11.42
C LEU A 198 -4.38 12.37 -12.56
N ARG A 199 -5.30 13.23 -13.01
CA ARG A 199 -4.94 14.50 -13.65
C ARG A 199 -4.22 15.36 -12.60
N HIS A 200 -3.22 16.15 -13.00
CA HIS A 200 -2.42 17.04 -12.12
C HIS A 200 -3.20 18.21 -11.49
N SER A 201 -4.53 18.11 -11.46
CA SER A 201 -5.41 19.14 -10.96
C SER A 201 -6.07 18.66 -9.66
N PRO A 202 -5.94 19.41 -8.56
CA PRO A 202 -6.65 19.12 -7.30
C PRO A 202 -8.17 19.24 -7.43
N TYR A 203 -8.67 19.80 -8.55
CA TYR A 203 -10.10 19.88 -8.87
C TYR A 203 -10.64 18.67 -9.63
N SER A 204 -9.81 17.69 -9.96
CA SER A 204 -10.26 16.49 -10.69
C SER A 204 -11.07 15.59 -9.77
N PRO A 205 -12.21 14.98 -10.20
CA PRO A 205 -12.91 13.94 -9.44
C PRO A 205 -12.03 12.73 -9.11
N SER A 206 -10.90 12.56 -9.83
CA SER A 206 -9.90 11.54 -9.54
C SER A 206 -8.95 11.93 -8.40
N PHE A 207 -8.91 13.19 -7.97
CA PHE A 207 -8.10 13.66 -6.84
C PHE A 207 -8.55 12.99 -5.54
N SER A 208 -9.85 12.69 -5.39
CA SER A 208 -10.41 11.91 -4.27
C SER A 208 -10.06 10.42 -4.31
N ALA A 209 -9.44 9.91 -5.38
CA ALA A 209 -9.17 8.48 -5.55
C ALA A 209 -8.15 7.87 -4.56
N PRO A 210 -7.04 8.55 -4.19
CA PRO A 210 -6.21 8.11 -3.06
C PRO A 210 -6.93 8.25 -1.71
N PHE A 211 -8.01 9.05 -1.64
CA PHE A 211 -8.77 9.33 -0.43
C PHE A 211 -10.05 8.46 -0.36
N GLY A 212 -9.91 7.16 -0.59
CA GLY A 212 -11.02 6.19 -0.55
C GLY A 212 -11.80 6.18 0.78
N PRO A 213 -12.91 5.42 0.89
CA PRO A 213 -13.77 5.40 2.07
C PRO A 213 -13.06 5.04 3.40
N ASN A 214 -11.83 4.51 3.36
CA ASN A 214 -10.97 4.30 4.53
C ASN A 214 -10.62 5.58 5.29
N GLN A 215 -10.84 6.78 4.73
CA GLN A 215 -10.73 8.04 5.49
C GLN A 215 -11.79 8.18 6.59
N HIS A 216 -12.95 7.53 6.49
CA HIS A 216 -13.89 7.50 7.63
C HIS A 216 -13.25 6.79 8.83
N ALA A 217 -12.42 5.76 8.63
CA ALA A 217 -11.71 5.11 9.73
C ALA A 217 -10.57 5.97 10.30
N CYS A 218 -9.96 6.85 9.50
CA CYS A 218 -8.91 7.77 9.96
C CYS A 218 -9.50 8.98 10.72
N LEU A 219 -10.64 9.51 10.27
CA LEU A 219 -11.34 10.64 10.89
C LEU A 219 -12.25 10.23 12.08
N GLU A 220 -12.71 8.98 12.16
CA GLU A 220 -13.52 8.49 13.30
C GLU A 220 -12.70 7.95 14.48
N GLN A 221 -11.37 8.08 14.45
CA GLN A 221 -10.50 7.85 15.63
C GLN A 221 -10.35 9.11 16.52
N HIS A 222 -11.29 10.08 16.39
CA HIS A 222 -11.38 11.31 17.16
C HIS A 222 -12.49 11.26 18.21
#